data_AF-A0A0P7VWB7-F1
#
_entry.id   AF-A0A0P7VWB7-F1
#
_cell.length_a   1.000
_cell.length_b   1.000
_cell.length_c   1.000
_cell.angle_alpha   90.00
_cell.angle_beta   90.00
_cell.angle_gamma   90.00
#
_symmetry.space_group_name_H-M   'P 1'
#
loop_
_entity.id
_entity.type
_entity.pdbx_description
1 polymer ?
#
loop_
_entity_poly.entity_id
_entity_poly.type
_entity_poly.pdbx_seq_one_letter_code
_entity_poly.pdbx_strand_id
1 'polypeptide(L)'
;MIGTVLRALRRRYMDVTLRSGGRVVRIVERPGLWMAPEALQALSADLRAVAARTLGQGDLTYGVFSGDPARMEQTIVTLVSQPDGRPIAFNALALMQVDTPPEPTEVLHLGLVMVDPDQRSGGLSWVLYGLTCFLLFVRHQFRPLWVSNVTQVPAVVGMVSSMFSDIWPGPEAGRRRLSHLLLARRIMADHRHVFGVGDDARFDEARFVIENAYTGGSDDLKKTWDAAPKHRDGAVNDFCAAQLDYDRGDDVIQLGRMDLPAIRRYLLREVPKSAVLSVLLTGAFVGLRRLVLPVLHWADGTRAFGVLRPREGR
;
A
#
# COMPACT_ATOMS: atom_id res chain seq x y z
N MET A 1 -22.76 1.43 -25.58
CA MET A 1 -21.42 1.78 -25.03
C MET A 1 -21.48 2.82 -23.90
N ILE A 2 -22.28 3.88 -24.00
CA ILE A 2 -22.40 4.94 -22.98
C ILE A 2 -22.90 4.43 -21.60
N GLY A 3 -23.86 3.49 -21.58
CA GLY A 3 -24.41 2.93 -20.33
C GLY A 3 -23.41 2.09 -19.51
N THR A 4 -22.47 1.40 -20.17
CA THR A 4 -21.43 0.60 -19.50
C THR A 4 -20.36 1.51 -18.88
N VAL A 5 -20.01 2.60 -19.57
CA VAL A 5 -19.09 3.64 -19.07
C VAL A 5 -19.71 4.38 -17.88
N LEU A 6 -20.99 4.76 -17.94
CA LEU A 6 -21.73 5.38 -16.83
C LEU A 6 -21.84 4.45 -15.60
N ARG A 7 -22.04 3.15 -15.80
CA ARG A 7 -22.10 2.16 -14.70
C ARG A 7 -20.71 1.92 -14.07
N ALA A 8 -19.64 1.97 -14.86
CA ALA A 8 -18.26 1.93 -14.38
C ALA A 8 -17.85 3.21 -13.60
N LEU A 9 -18.38 4.37 -13.99
CA LEU A 9 -18.19 5.66 -13.29
C LEU A 9 -18.98 5.75 -11.96
N ARG A 10 -20.02 4.94 -11.75
CA ARG A 10 -20.84 4.97 -10.52
C ARG A 10 -20.33 4.09 -9.37
N ARG A 11 -19.36 3.20 -9.61
CA ARG A 11 -18.89 2.29 -8.55
C ARG A 11 -18.27 3.11 -7.40
N ARG A 12 -18.45 2.66 -6.15
CA ARG A 12 -17.85 3.32 -4.98
C ARG A 12 -16.35 3.03 -4.90
N TYR A 13 -15.93 1.81 -5.22
CA TYR A 13 -14.54 1.33 -5.09
C TYR A 13 -13.85 1.13 -6.44
N MET A 14 -12.55 1.38 -6.50
CA MET A 14 -11.70 1.24 -7.67
C MET A 14 -11.58 -0.23 -8.10
N ASP A 15 -11.77 -0.49 -9.40
CA ASP A 15 -11.47 -1.76 -10.07
C ASP A 15 -11.00 -1.36 -11.47
N VAL A 16 -9.69 -1.39 -11.68
CA VAL A 16 -9.04 -0.88 -12.90
C VAL A 16 -8.13 -1.96 -13.45
N THR A 17 -8.21 -2.18 -14.76
CA THR A 17 -7.31 -3.10 -15.47
C THR A 17 -6.54 -2.33 -16.53
N LEU A 18 -5.23 -2.55 -16.58
CA LEU A 18 -4.31 -1.94 -17.54
C LEU A 18 -3.33 -2.98 -18.09
N ARG A 19 -2.88 -2.75 -19.32
CA ARG A 19 -1.84 -3.57 -19.95
C ARG A 19 -0.50 -2.86 -19.82
N SER A 20 0.51 -3.57 -19.35
CA SER A 20 1.86 -3.03 -19.16
C SER A 20 2.89 -4.09 -19.51
N GLY A 21 3.76 -3.83 -20.49
CA GLY A 21 4.85 -4.73 -20.87
C GLY A 21 4.40 -6.17 -21.21
N GLY A 22 3.29 -6.32 -21.92
CA GLY A 22 2.73 -7.64 -22.24
C GLY A 22 2.06 -8.37 -21.07
N ARG A 23 1.85 -7.68 -19.94
CA ARG A 23 1.17 -8.21 -18.75
C ARG A 23 -0.16 -7.50 -18.53
N VAL A 24 -1.05 -8.15 -17.78
CA VAL A 24 -2.31 -7.57 -17.32
C VAL A 24 -2.15 -7.20 -15.85
N VAL A 25 -2.43 -5.95 -15.52
CA VAL A 25 -2.38 -5.45 -14.14
C VAL A 25 -3.80 -5.07 -13.76
N ARG A 26 -4.30 -5.63 -12.67
CA ARG A 26 -5.61 -5.32 -12.10
C ARG A 26 -5.44 -4.75 -10.71
N ILE A 27 -6.04 -3.61 -10.45
CA ILE A 27 -6.02 -2.93 -9.15
C ILE A 27 -7.45 -2.87 -8.62
N VAL A 28 -7.64 -3.41 -7.41
CA VAL A 28 -8.94 -3.64 -6.78
C VAL A 28 -8.92 -3.04 -5.37
N GLU A 29 -9.78 -2.06 -5.11
CA GLU A 29 -9.94 -1.43 -3.80
C GLU A 29 -11.05 -2.10 -3.00
N ARG A 30 -10.74 -2.47 -1.76
CA ARG A 30 -11.68 -2.99 -0.74
C ARG A 30 -12.61 -4.09 -1.27
N PRO A 31 -12.07 -5.16 -1.88
CA PRO A 31 -12.88 -6.20 -2.53
C PRO A 31 -13.92 -6.84 -1.60
N GLY A 32 -13.65 -6.93 -0.29
CA GLY A 32 -14.60 -7.47 0.69
C GLY A 32 -15.91 -6.69 0.80
N LEU A 33 -15.95 -5.42 0.38
CA LEU A 33 -17.14 -4.57 0.50
C LEU A 33 -18.10 -4.65 -0.69
N TRP A 34 -17.72 -5.31 -1.79
CA TRP A 34 -18.52 -5.25 -3.02
C TRP A 34 -18.36 -6.44 -3.98
N MET A 35 -17.30 -7.25 -3.87
CA MET A 35 -17.18 -8.43 -4.71
C MET A 35 -18.16 -9.51 -4.26
N ALA A 36 -18.71 -10.26 -5.23
CA ALA A 36 -19.45 -11.48 -4.92
C ALA A 36 -18.53 -12.51 -4.27
N PRO A 37 -19.04 -13.39 -3.39
CA PRO A 37 -18.23 -14.36 -2.66
C PRO A 37 -17.33 -15.22 -3.57
N GLU A 38 -17.84 -15.64 -4.73
CA GLU A 38 -17.11 -16.48 -5.68
C GLU A 38 -15.94 -15.72 -6.31
N ALA A 39 -16.15 -14.44 -6.65
CA ALA A 39 -15.11 -13.58 -7.20
C ALA A 39 -14.03 -13.25 -6.15
N LEU A 40 -14.43 -13.08 -4.88
CA LEU A 40 -13.50 -12.85 -3.78
C LEU A 40 -12.67 -14.11 -3.47
N GLN A 41 -13.28 -15.28 -3.54
CA GLN A 41 -12.59 -16.57 -3.40
C GLN A 41 -11.59 -16.77 -4.54
N ALA A 42 -11.97 -16.50 -5.79
CA ALA A 42 -11.08 -16.56 -6.94
C ALA A 42 -9.88 -15.62 -6.78
N LEU A 43 -10.10 -14.37 -6.37
CA LEU A 43 -9.02 -13.42 -6.06
C LEU A 43 -8.10 -13.97 -4.97
N SER A 44 -8.67 -14.52 -3.90
CA SER A 44 -7.89 -15.10 -2.80
C SER A 44 -7.07 -16.31 -3.26
N ALA A 45 -7.61 -17.13 -4.17
CA ALA A 45 -6.90 -18.26 -4.77
C ALA A 45 -5.72 -17.79 -5.64
N ASP A 46 -5.89 -16.74 -6.43
CA ASP A 46 -4.81 -16.15 -7.24
C ASP A 46 -3.65 -15.65 -6.35
N LEU A 47 -3.98 -14.98 -5.24
CA LEU A 47 -2.97 -14.49 -4.28
C LEU A 47 -2.21 -15.65 -3.63
N ARG A 48 -2.91 -16.72 -3.22
CA ARG A 48 -2.29 -17.93 -2.66
C ARG A 48 -1.41 -18.65 -3.68
N ALA A 49 -1.82 -18.69 -4.95
CA ALA A 49 -1.04 -19.32 -6.01
C ALA A 49 0.31 -18.62 -6.23
N VAL A 50 0.35 -17.28 -6.12
CA VAL A 50 1.61 -16.53 -6.15
C VAL A 50 2.43 -16.78 -4.88
N ALA A 51 1.78 -16.72 -3.70
CA ALA A 51 2.45 -16.92 -2.42
C ALA A 51 3.15 -18.28 -2.30
N ALA A 52 2.46 -19.35 -2.70
CA ALA A 52 2.96 -20.72 -2.68
C ALA A 52 4.21 -20.94 -3.55
N ARG A 53 4.45 -20.06 -4.54
CA ARG A 53 5.67 -20.11 -5.36
C ARG A 53 6.81 -19.27 -4.79
N THR A 54 6.49 -18.35 -3.88
CA THR A 54 7.48 -17.47 -3.24
C THR A 54 7.96 -17.96 -1.89
N LEU A 55 7.13 -18.72 -1.18
CA LEU A 55 7.43 -19.32 0.13
C LEU A 55 7.83 -20.78 -0.06
N GLY A 56 8.83 -21.24 0.70
CA GLY A 56 9.35 -22.60 0.58
C GLY A 56 8.45 -23.64 1.25
N GLN A 57 8.23 -23.49 2.56
CA GLN A 57 7.31 -24.28 3.38
C GLN A 57 6.71 -23.35 4.42
N GLY A 58 5.39 -23.22 4.44
CA GLY A 58 4.69 -22.34 5.37
C GLY A 58 3.56 -21.56 4.70
N ASP A 59 2.49 -21.34 5.46
CA ASP A 59 1.32 -20.59 5.04
C ASP A 59 1.24 -19.30 5.84
N LEU A 60 1.25 -18.16 5.15
CA LEU A 60 0.92 -16.90 5.80
C LEU A 60 -0.53 -16.95 6.30
N THR A 61 -0.75 -16.51 7.53
CA THR A 61 -2.09 -16.53 8.15
C THR A 61 -2.60 -15.14 8.49
N TYR A 62 -1.96 -14.08 7.96
CA TYR A 62 -2.32 -12.69 8.21
C TYR A 62 -2.79 -11.95 6.95
N GLY A 63 -3.38 -10.77 7.14
CA GLY A 63 -3.83 -9.90 6.04
C GLY A 63 -4.75 -10.63 5.06
N VAL A 64 -4.40 -10.60 3.77
CA VAL A 64 -5.14 -11.26 2.69
C VAL A 64 -5.18 -12.79 2.78
N PHE A 65 -4.31 -13.39 3.60
CA PHE A 65 -4.23 -14.85 3.74
C PHE A 65 -4.97 -15.41 4.95
N SER A 66 -5.41 -14.55 5.87
CA SER A 66 -6.17 -14.93 7.07
C SER A 66 -7.46 -15.71 6.81
N GLY A 67 -7.99 -15.66 5.58
CA GLY A 67 -9.28 -16.27 5.23
C GLY A 67 -10.48 -15.48 5.73
N ASP A 68 -10.28 -14.41 6.49
CA ASP A 68 -11.32 -13.52 6.99
C ASP A 68 -11.71 -12.48 5.92
N PRO A 69 -12.97 -12.51 5.40
CA PRO A 69 -13.45 -11.53 4.44
C PRO A 69 -13.37 -10.09 4.94
N ALA A 70 -13.45 -9.85 6.26
CA ALA A 70 -13.35 -8.51 6.82
C ALA A 70 -11.98 -7.87 6.55
N ARG A 71 -10.91 -8.68 6.45
CA ARG A 71 -9.58 -8.17 6.05
C ARG A 71 -9.55 -7.66 4.61
N MET A 72 -10.37 -8.25 3.74
CA MET A 72 -10.50 -7.81 2.36
C MET A 72 -11.29 -6.49 2.23
N GLU A 73 -12.00 -6.03 3.27
CA GLU A 73 -12.70 -4.74 3.28
C GLU A 73 -11.79 -3.53 3.46
N GLN A 74 -10.59 -3.77 3.98
CA GLN A 74 -9.56 -2.75 4.24
C GLN A 74 -8.35 -2.92 3.32
N THR A 75 -8.39 -3.86 2.38
CA THR A 75 -7.27 -4.19 1.51
C THR A 75 -7.41 -3.52 0.14
N ILE A 76 -6.29 -3.11 -0.45
CA ILE A 76 -6.21 -2.78 -1.88
C ILE A 76 -5.24 -3.76 -2.52
N VAL A 77 -5.72 -4.51 -3.51
CA VAL A 77 -4.96 -5.56 -4.17
C VAL A 77 -4.57 -5.10 -5.57
N THR A 78 -3.28 -5.18 -5.87
CA THR A 78 -2.75 -5.07 -7.23
C THR A 78 -2.26 -6.44 -7.66
N LEU A 79 -2.96 -7.06 -8.59
CA LEU A 79 -2.63 -8.37 -9.15
C LEU A 79 -2.02 -8.17 -10.54
N VAL A 80 -0.90 -8.84 -10.79
CA VAL A 80 -0.25 -8.89 -12.11
C VAL A 80 -0.32 -10.31 -12.63
N SER A 81 -0.87 -10.44 -13.84
CA SER A 81 -1.03 -11.71 -14.54
C SER A 81 -0.40 -11.67 -15.93
N GLN A 82 -0.06 -12.85 -16.43
CA GLN A 82 0.26 -13.06 -17.83
C GLN A 82 -0.99 -12.90 -18.72
N PRO A 83 -0.84 -12.74 -20.05
CA PRO A 83 -1.97 -12.62 -20.97
C PRO A 83 -2.95 -13.81 -20.95
N ASP A 84 -2.48 -14.99 -20.58
CA ASP A 84 -3.26 -16.21 -20.42
C ASP A 84 -4.04 -16.26 -19.09
N GLY A 85 -3.88 -15.26 -18.23
CA GLY A 85 -4.55 -15.14 -16.94
C GLY A 85 -3.73 -15.64 -15.75
N ARG A 86 -2.57 -16.30 -15.96
CA ARG A 86 -1.75 -16.83 -14.85
C ARG A 86 -1.24 -15.71 -13.94
N PRO A 87 -1.53 -15.72 -12.63
CA PRO A 87 -1.02 -14.71 -11.71
C PRO A 87 0.49 -14.93 -11.46
N ILE A 88 1.26 -13.84 -11.49
CA ILE A 88 2.72 -13.87 -11.35
C ILE A 88 3.26 -12.93 -10.27
N ALA A 89 2.49 -11.92 -9.87
CA ALA A 89 2.87 -11.06 -8.76
C ALA A 89 1.64 -10.39 -8.16
N PHE A 90 1.74 -9.99 -6.90
CA PHE A 90 0.76 -9.09 -6.32
C PHE A 90 1.37 -8.14 -5.29
N ASN A 91 0.66 -7.05 -5.04
CA ASN A 91 0.81 -6.21 -3.86
C ASN A 91 -0.53 -6.13 -3.12
N ALA A 92 -0.49 -6.28 -1.81
CA ALA A 92 -1.65 -6.15 -0.93
C ALA A 92 -1.40 -5.03 0.07
N LEU A 93 -1.95 -3.84 -0.22
CA LEU A 93 -1.94 -2.69 0.69
C LEU A 93 -3.06 -2.83 1.72
N ALA A 94 -2.85 -2.32 2.93
CA ALA A 94 -3.90 -2.23 3.94
C ALA A 94 -4.20 -0.76 4.29
N LEU A 95 -5.47 -0.44 4.49
CA LEU A 95 -5.95 0.86 4.96
C LEU A 95 -6.24 0.79 6.45
N MET A 96 -5.41 1.46 7.25
CA MET A 96 -5.60 1.59 8.69
C MET A 96 -6.34 2.89 8.99
N GLN A 97 -7.43 2.80 9.75
CA GLN A 97 -8.10 3.97 10.31
C GLN A 97 -7.58 4.17 11.73
N VAL A 98 -6.54 4.99 11.84
CA VAL A 98 -5.83 5.22 13.10
C VAL A 98 -6.59 6.27 13.89
N ASP A 99 -7.09 5.90 15.06
CA ASP A 99 -7.86 6.80 15.90
C ASP A 99 -6.97 7.91 16.48
N THR A 100 -7.13 9.10 15.91
CA THR A 100 -6.41 10.33 16.26
C THR A 100 -7.42 11.45 16.50
N PRO A 101 -7.30 12.26 17.55
CA PRO A 101 -8.15 13.44 17.70
C PRO A 101 -7.78 14.56 16.70
N PRO A 102 -8.74 15.38 16.22
CA PRO A 102 -10.19 15.27 16.44
C PRO A 102 -10.88 14.26 15.50
N GLU A 103 -10.23 13.84 14.42
CA GLU A 103 -10.76 12.91 13.43
C GLU A 103 -9.74 11.79 13.12
N PRO A 104 -10.18 10.54 12.91
CA PRO A 104 -9.30 9.44 12.57
C PRO A 104 -8.42 9.75 11.35
N THR A 105 -7.16 9.35 11.44
CA THR A 105 -6.19 9.49 10.36
C THR A 105 -6.14 8.18 9.57
N GLU A 106 -6.42 8.24 8.26
CA GLU A 106 -6.20 7.10 7.38
C GLU A 106 -4.69 6.96 7.06
N VAL A 107 -4.14 5.77 7.31
CA VAL A 107 -2.75 5.41 7.02
C VAL A 107 -2.75 4.23 6.04
N LEU A 108 -2.14 4.42 4.87
CA LEU A 108 -1.94 3.39 3.87
C LEU A 108 -0.68 2.59 4.19
N HIS A 109 -0.84 1.34 4.62
CA HIS A 109 0.26 0.41 4.76
C HIS A 109 0.65 -0.19 3.40
N LEU A 110 1.92 -0.07 3.03
CA LEU A 110 2.47 -0.59 1.76
C LEU A 110 2.41 -2.12 1.66
N GLY A 111 2.28 -2.78 2.80
CA GLY A 111 1.89 -4.17 2.89
C GLY A 111 2.80 -5.13 2.15
N LEU A 112 2.23 -6.26 1.77
CA LEU A 112 2.99 -7.38 1.25
C LEU A 112 3.13 -7.28 -0.26
N VAL A 113 4.34 -7.56 -0.76
CA VAL A 113 4.62 -7.75 -2.18
C VAL A 113 5.23 -9.10 -2.38
N MET A 114 4.62 -9.87 -3.29
CA MET A 114 5.12 -11.16 -3.71
C MET A 114 5.24 -11.18 -5.22
N VAL A 115 6.41 -11.60 -5.68
CA VAL A 115 6.73 -11.76 -7.10
C VAL A 115 7.27 -13.16 -7.28
N ASP A 116 6.63 -13.90 -8.17
CA ASP A 116 7.12 -15.17 -8.69
C ASP A 116 8.64 -15.11 -8.92
N PRO A 117 9.44 -16.02 -8.32
CA PRO A 117 10.89 -16.02 -8.44
C PRO A 117 11.38 -15.91 -9.88
N ASP A 118 10.68 -16.55 -10.82
CA ASP A 118 11.04 -16.58 -12.24
C ASP A 118 10.81 -15.22 -12.94
N GLN A 119 10.16 -14.27 -12.26
CA GLN A 119 9.70 -13.00 -12.83
C GLN A 119 10.28 -11.75 -12.11
N ARG A 120 11.16 -11.93 -11.11
CA ARG A 120 11.66 -10.83 -10.24
C ARG A 120 12.41 -9.72 -10.98
N SER A 121 13.07 -10.01 -12.10
CA SER A 121 13.79 -9.02 -12.92
C SER A 121 12.89 -8.27 -13.92
N GLY A 122 11.57 -8.48 -13.89
CA GLY A 122 10.64 -8.01 -14.90
C GLY A 122 10.27 -6.52 -14.87
N GLY A 123 10.88 -5.68 -14.04
CA GLY A 123 10.54 -4.25 -13.94
C GLY A 123 9.13 -4.00 -13.36
N LEU A 124 8.67 -4.86 -12.45
CA LEU A 124 7.33 -4.80 -11.86
C LEU A 124 7.20 -3.80 -10.69
N SER A 125 8.31 -3.33 -10.13
CA SER A 125 8.31 -2.52 -8.90
C SER A 125 7.49 -1.24 -9.02
N TRP A 126 7.57 -0.52 -10.14
CA TRP A 126 6.78 0.70 -10.34
C TRP A 126 5.27 0.43 -10.37
N VAL A 127 4.84 -0.74 -10.86
CA VAL A 127 3.44 -1.16 -10.88
C VAL A 127 3.00 -1.57 -9.48
N LEU A 128 3.76 -2.43 -8.83
CA LEU A 128 3.40 -3.05 -7.55
C LEU A 128 3.42 -2.03 -6.41
N TYR A 129 4.37 -1.10 -6.40
CA TYR A 129 4.50 -0.12 -5.32
C TYR A 129 3.95 1.26 -5.70
N GLY A 130 4.10 1.67 -6.96
CA GLY A 130 3.90 3.05 -7.37
C GLY A 130 2.55 3.37 -7.98
N LEU A 131 2.08 2.52 -8.89
CA LEU A 131 0.87 2.80 -9.67
C LEU A 131 -0.37 2.85 -8.79
N THR A 132 -0.51 1.88 -7.88
CA THR A 132 -1.60 1.83 -6.91
C THR A 132 -1.63 3.09 -6.05
N CYS A 133 -0.49 3.45 -5.46
CA CYS A 133 -0.31 4.66 -4.66
C CYS A 133 -0.68 5.93 -5.46
N PHE A 134 -0.21 6.06 -6.69
CA PHE A 134 -0.58 7.17 -7.57
C PHE A 134 -2.09 7.28 -7.80
N LEU A 135 -2.76 6.16 -8.14
CA LEU A 135 -4.21 6.17 -8.38
C LEU A 135 -4.98 6.50 -7.10
N LEU A 136 -4.52 6.03 -5.93
CA LEU A 136 -5.10 6.40 -4.64
C LEU A 136 -4.92 7.88 -4.33
N PHE A 137 -3.76 8.45 -4.62
CA PHE A 137 -3.54 9.89 -4.44
C PHE A 137 -4.48 10.73 -5.32
N VAL A 138 -4.63 10.36 -6.60
CA VAL A 138 -5.56 11.02 -7.51
C VAL A 138 -7.01 10.85 -7.03
N ARG A 139 -7.37 9.65 -6.58
CA ARG A 139 -8.69 9.36 -6.02
C ARG A 139 -8.96 10.11 -4.72
N HIS A 140 -7.92 10.36 -3.94
CA HIS A 140 -7.93 11.21 -2.74
C HIS A 140 -7.81 12.71 -3.09
N GLN A 141 -8.10 13.08 -4.35
CA GLN A 141 -8.15 14.47 -4.83
C GLN A 141 -6.84 15.23 -4.60
N PHE A 142 -5.71 14.53 -4.77
CA PHE A 142 -4.37 15.08 -4.57
C PHE A 142 -4.09 15.59 -3.14
N ARG A 143 -4.91 15.17 -2.16
CA ARG A 143 -4.66 15.44 -0.75
C ARG A 143 -3.62 14.44 -0.23
N PRO A 144 -2.64 14.89 0.58
CA PRO A 144 -1.62 14.00 1.12
C PRO A 144 -2.21 12.83 1.91
N LEU A 145 -1.60 11.66 1.78
CA LEU A 145 -1.94 10.45 2.54
C LEU A 145 -0.76 10.03 3.40
N TRP A 146 -1.04 9.58 4.62
CA TRP A 146 -0.02 8.93 5.43
C TRP A 146 0.26 7.54 4.87
N VAL A 147 1.54 7.18 4.83
CA VAL A 147 1.99 5.85 4.42
C VAL A 147 2.78 5.21 5.55
N SER A 148 2.64 3.90 5.68
CA SER A 148 3.46 3.09 6.57
C SER A 148 4.11 1.94 5.82
N ASN A 149 5.32 1.58 6.23
CA ASN A 149 6.06 0.41 5.75
C ASN A 149 6.62 -0.33 6.96
N VAL A 150 6.58 -1.67 6.95
CA VAL A 150 7.15 -2.52 7.99
C VAL A 150 8.00 -3.56 7.28
N THR A 151 9.30 -3.58 7.57
CA THR A 151 10.21 -4.50 6.88
C THR A 151 11.57 -4.59 7.58
N GLN A 152 12.24 -5.72 7.38
CA GLN A 152 13.66 -5.92 7.68
C GLN A 152 14.54 -5.83 6.43
N VAL A 153 13.97 -5.59 5.24
CA VAL A 153 14.70 -5.66 3.97
C VAL A 153 15.28 -4.29 3.60
N PRO A 154 16.63 -4.12 3.54
CA PRO A 154 17.25 -2.83 3.23
C PRO A 154 16.81 -2.24 1.90
N ALA A 155 16.67 -3.07 0.85
CA ALA A 155 16.18 -2.60 -0.45
C ALA A 155 14.80 -1.94 -0.37
N VAL A 156 13.91 -2.44 0.49
CA VAL A 156 12.57 -1.88 0.70
C VAL A 156 12.65 -0.60 1.53
N VAL A 157 13.46 -0.58 2.59
CA VAL A 157 13.71 0.64 3.39
C VAL A 157 14.16 1.79 2.50
N GLY A 158 15.18 1.56 1.66
CA GLY A 158 15.71 2.56 0.74
C GLY A 158 14.69 2.97 -0.33
N MET A 159 13.94 2.01 -0.89
CA MET A 159 12.87 2.31 -1.86
C MET A 159 11.83 3.25 -1.25
N VAL A 160 11.33 2.95 -0.05
CA VAL A 160 10.33 3.76 0.66
C VAL A 160 10.87 5.15 0.99
N SER A 161 12.09 5.24 1.53
CA SER A 161 12.76 6.53 1.79
C SER A 161 12.94 7.37 0.53
N SER A 162 13.19 6.74 -0.62
CA SER A 162 13.34 7.43 -1.89
C SER A 162 12.00 7.87 -2.51
N MET A 163 10.92 7.10 -2.30
CA MET A 163 9.65 7.29 -3.00
C MET A 163 8.75 8.31 -2.30
N PHE A 164 8.73 8.34 -0.97
CA PHE A 164 7.81 9.15 -0.19
C PHE A 164 8.49 10.40 0.42
N SER A 165 7.67 11.27 1.00
CA SER A 165 8.11 12.51 1.67
C SER A 165 8.03 12.34 3.18
N ASP A 166 8.83 13.13 3.93
CA ASP A 166 8.82 13.15 5.40
C ASP A 166 8.98 11.77 6.06
N ILE A 167 9.72 10.84 5.42
CA ILE A 167 9.90 9.48 5.93
C ILE A 167 10.74 9.48 7.21
N TRP A 168 10.28 8.77 8.22
CA TRP A 168 11.02 8.48 9.45
C TRP A 168 10.66 7.08 10.00
N PRO A 169 11.62 6.29 10.47
CA PRO A 169 13.07 6.53 10.42
C PRO A 169 13.66 6.19 9.04
N GLY A 170 14.93 6.55 8.83
CA GLY A 170 15.68 6.27 7.62
C GLY A 170 17.07 6.92 7.67
N PRO A 171 18.00 6.52 6.80
CA PRO A 171 19.40 6.96 6.86
C PRO A 171 19.56 8.48 6.67
N GLU A 172 18.76 9.06 5.77
CA GLU A 172 18.74 10.51 5.50
C GLU A 172 17.53 11.19 6.14
N ALA A 173 16.82 10.48 7.04
CA ALA A 173 15.62 11.02 7.64
C ALA A 173 15.98 12.22 8.53
N GLY A 174 15.19 13.30 8.39
CA GLY A 174 15.26 14.42 9.29
C GLY A 174 14.79 14.05 10.71
N ARG A 175 14.55 15.06 11.53
CA ARG A 175 14.07 14.85 12.90
C ARG A 175 12.69 14.18 12.94
N ARG A 176 12.52 13.21 13.85
CA ARG A 176 11.22 12.64 14.19
C ARG A 176 10.23 13.73 14.63
N ARG A 177 9.08 13.80 13.95
CA ARG A 177 7.98 14.68 14.33
C ARG A 177 7.06 14.01 15.35
N LEU A 178 6.33 14.82 16.12
CA LEU A 178 5.31 14.32 17.05
C LEU A 178 4.25 13.47 16.35
N SER A 179 3.87 13.86 15.12
CA SER A 179 2.93 13.09 14.30
C SER A 179 3.41 11.67 14.01
N HIS A 180 4.71 11.46 13.76
CA HIS A 180 5.27 10.13 13.58
C HIS A 180 5.10 9.31 14.86
N LEU A 181 5.45 9.88 16.02
CA LEU A 181 5.36 9.20 17.30
C LEU A 181 3.92 8.81 17.65
N LEU A 182 2.98 9.74 17.52
CA LEU A 182 1.57 9.49 17.85
C LEU A 182 0.96 8.43 16.93
N LEU A 183 1.23 8.51 15.62
CA LEU A 183 0.74 7.51 14.66
C LEU A 183 1.35 6.14 14.92
N ALA A 184 2.67 6.04 15.09
CA ALA A 184 3.31 4.75 15.32
C ALA A 184 2.82 4.09 16.61
N ARG A 185 2.67 4.86 17.70
CA ARG A 185 2.11 4.35 18.97
C ARG A 185 0.71 3.79 18.79
N ARG A 186 -0.18 4.51 18.11
CA ARG A 186 -1.57 4.06 17.90
C ARG A 186 -1.65 2.89 16.92
N ILE A 187 -0.84 2.90 15.87
CA ILE A 187 -0.70 1.77 14.93
C ILE A 187 -0.28 0.51 15.67
N MET A 188 0.74 0.59 16.53
CA MET A 188 1.22 -0.56 17.28
C MET A 188 0.25 -1.02 18.37
N ALA A 189 -0.55 -0.10 18.93
CA ALA A 189 -1.60 -0.44 19.89
C ALA A 189 -2.76 -1.22 19.25
N ASP A 190 -3.29 -0.75 18.10
CA ASP A 190 -4.58 -1.24 17.59
C ASP A 190 -4.49 -1.99 16.25
N HIS A 191 -3.38 -1.82 15.51
CA HIS A 191 -3.24 -2.29 14.13
C HIS A 191 -2.10 -3.30 13.91
N ARG A 192 -1.48 -3.83 14.98
CA ARG A 192 -0.38 -4.81 14.87
C ARG A 192 -0.72 -6.04 14.00
N HIS A 193 -2.00 -6.43 13.97
CA HIS A 193 -2.51 -7.54 13.18
C HIS A 193 -2.32 -7.34 11.66
N VAL A 194 -2.18 -6.09 11.19
CA VAL A 194 -1.92 -5.77 9.77
C VAL A 194 -0.55 -6.30 9.33
N PHE A 195 0.40 -6.38 10.27
CA PHE A 195 1.78 -6.80 10.01
C PHE A 195 2.01 -8.30 10.25
N GLY A 196 1.02 -9.00 10.84
CA GLY A 196 1.14 -10.43 11.16
C GLY A 196 2.06 -10.73 12.34
N VAL A 197 2.42 -9.73 13.15
CA VAL A 197 3.31 -9.93 14.30
C VAL A 197 2.64 -10.73 15.41
N GLY A 198 3.41 -11.59 16.09
CA GLY A 198 2.94 -12.37 17.24
C GLY A 198 2.77 -11.50 18.48
N ASP A 199 2.11 -12.03 19.51
CA ASP A 199 1.72 -11.26 20.71
C ASP A 199 2.91 -10.77 21.54
N ASP A 200 4.02 -11.51 21.50
CA ASP A 200 5.28 -11.26 22.18
C ASP A 200 6.16 -10.19 21.50
N ALA A 201 5.82 -9.76 20.28
CA ALA A 201 6.50 -8.66 19.60
C ALA A 201 6.38 -7.36 20.40
N ARG A 202 7.49 -6.63 20.53
CA ARG A 202 7.56 -5.37 21.32
C ARG A 202 7.85 -4.19 20.41
N PHE A 203 7.28 -3.04 20.72
CA PHE A 203 7.57 -1.82 19.96
C PHE A 203 8.58 -0.95 20.70
N ASP A 204 9.77 -0.80 20.11
CA ASP A 204 10.74 0.22 20.50
C ASP A 204 10.33 1.56 19.89
N GLU A 205 9.66 2.38 20.70
CA GLU A 205 9.20 3.71 20.28
C GLU A 205 10.35 4.66 19.92
N ALA A 206 11.56 4.48 20.46
CA ALA A 206 12.67 5.39 20.22
C ALA A 206 13.25 5.17 18.82
N ARG A 207 13.38 3.91 18.40
CA ARG A 207 13.94 3.51 17.11
C ARG A 207 12.90 3.25 16.02
N PHE A 208 11.62 3.11 16.39
CA PHE A 208 10.57 2.56 15.53
C PHE A 208 10.92 1.18 14.99
N VAL A 209 11.29 0.31 15.92
CA VAL A 209 11.59 -1.09 15.64
C VAL A 209 10.53 -1.94 16.32
N ILE A 210 9.95 -2.87 15.57
CA ILE A 210 9.13 -3.94 16.11
C ILE A 210 10.08 -5.10 16.36
N GLU A 211 10.41 -5.30 17.63
CA GLU A 211 11.29 -6.37 18.07
C GLU A 211 10.56 -7.71 17.99
N ASN A 212 11.26 -8.74 17.52
CA ASN A 212 10.72 -10.11 17.44
C ASN A 212 9.38 -10.17 16.66
N ALA A 213 9.36 -9.55 15.47
CA ALA A 213 8.17 -9.36 14.65
C ALA A 213 7.66 -10.64 13.97
N TYR A 214 8.52 -11.65 13.83
CA TYR A 214 8.25 -12.86 13.05
C TYR A 214 7.90 -14.07 13.93
N THR A 215 6.92 -13.89 14.83
CA THR A 215 6.42 -14.96 15.72
C THR A 215 4.92 -15.22 15.56
N GLY A 216 4.28 -14.51 14.61
CA GLY A 216 2.86 -14.64 14.30
C GLY A 216 2.64 -15.14 12.88
N GLY A 217 1.60 -14.63 12.21
CA GLY A 217 1.25 -15.04 10.85
C GLY A 217 2.27 -14.63 9.77
N SER A 218 3.26 -13.80 10.12
CA SER A 218 4.34 -13.37 9.22
C SER A 218 5.61 -14.23 9.30
N ASP A 219 5.71 -15.24 10.16
CA ASP A 219 6.95 -15.98 10.48
C ASP A 219 7.75 -16.45 9.24
N ASP A 220 7.06 -17.01 8.24
CA ASP A 220 7.66 -17.49 6.98
C ASP A 220 8.31 -16.39 6.11
N LEU A 221 8.16 -15.12 6.50
CA LEU A 221 8.81 -13.98 5.85
C LEU A 221 10.14 -13.59 6.49
N LYS A 222 10.53 -14.22 7.61
CA LYS A 222 11.78 -13.91 8.31
C LYS A 222 12.98 -14.13 7.38
N LYS A 223 13.91 -13.18 7.38
CA LYS A 223 15.14 -13.24 6.58
C LYS A 223 16.34 -13.02 7.49
N THR A 224 17.40 -13.78 7.21
CA THR A 224 18.72 -13.44 7.76
C THR A 224 19.26 -12.20 7.07
N TRP A 225 20.26 -11.55 7.69
CA TRP A 225 20.97 -10.44 7.07
C TRP A 225 21.48 -10.83 5.67
N ASP A 226 22.13 -11.98 5.51
CA ASP A 226 22.71 -12.38 4.22
C ASP A 226 21.64 -12.65 3.14
N ALA A 227 20.48 -13.18 3.53
CA ALA A 227 19.38 -13.44 2.60
C ALA A 227 18.56 -12.18 2.25
N ALA A 228 18.60 -11.15 3.09
CA ALA A 228 17.84 -9.92 2.89
C ALA A 228 18.43 -9.06 1.74
N PRO A 229 17.65 -8.78 0.68
CA PRO A 229 18.12 -7.97 -0.44
C PRO A 229 18.66 -6.61 0.00
N LYS A 230 19.91 -6.33 -0.38
CA LYS A 230 20.59 -5.07 -0.04
C LYS A 230 20.14 -3.94 -0.97
N HIS A 231 20.14 -2.73 -0.43
CA HIS A 231 19.95 -1.54 -1.23
C HIS A 231 21.27 -1.17 -1.92
N ARG A 232 21.19 -0.51 -3.09
CA ARG A 232 22.37 -0.04 -3.85
C ARG A 232 23.18 1.02 -3.11
N ASP A 233 22.53 1.76 -2.22
CA ASP A 233 23.15 2.76 -1.36
C ASP A 233 23.56 2.12 -0.04
N GLY A 234 24.87 2.15 0.26
CA GLY A 234 25.45 1.60 1.47
C GLY A 234 24.87 2.17 2.76
N ALA A 235 24.53 3.47 2.79
CA ALA A 235 24.01 4.12 3.98
C ALA A 235 22.68 3.51 4.47
N VAL A 236 21.84 3.03 3.52
CA VAL A 236 20.60 2.31 3.85
C VAL A 236 20.90 0.96 4.49
N ASN A 237 21.91 0.25 3.97
CA ASN A 237 22.32 -1.06 4.51
C ASN A 237 22.89 -0.88 5.92
N ASP A 238 23.78 0.09 6.12
CA ASP A 238 24.39 0.41 7.41
C ASP A 238 23.33 0.81 8.44
N PHE A 239 22.34 1.61 8.04
CA PHE A 239 21.20 1.94 8.89
C PHE A 239 20.44 0.68 9.34
N CYS A 240 20.11 -0.23 8.42
CA CYS A 240 19.38 -1.44 8.77
C CYS A 240 20.20 -2.37 9.66
N ALA A 241 21.49 -2.54 9.37
CA ALA A 241 22.41 -3.35 10.18
C ALA A 241 22.58 -2.79 11.61
N ALA A 242 22.58 -1.47 11.77
CA ALA A 242 22.70 -0.83 13.08
C ALA A 242 21.39 -0.82 13.88
N GLN A 243 20.23 -0.83 13.21
CA GLN A 243 18.93 -0.72 13.88
C GLN A 243 18.30 -2.07 14.22
N LEU A 244 18.53 -3.11 13.42
CA LEU A 244 17.77 -4.36 13.46
C LEU A 244 18.62 -5.54 13.93
N ASP A 245 18.05 -6.34 14.81
CA ASP A 245 18.51 -7.69 15.11
C ASP A 245 17.78 -8.69 14.20
N TYR A 246 18.49 -9.20 13.18
CA TYR A 246 17.93 -10.16 12.21
C TYR A 246 17.76 -11.56 12.80
N ASP A 247 18.57 -11.93 13.79
CA ASP A 247 18.49 -13.24 14.44
C ASP A 247 17.25 -13.29 15.35
N ARG A 248 16.96 -12.19 16.06
CA ARG A 248 15.69 -11.99 16.76
C ARG A 248 14.52 -11.89 15.78
N GLY A 249 14.71 -11.21 14.65
CA GLY A 249 13.67 -11.00 13.63
C GLY A 249 12.96 -9.66 13.86
N ASP A 250 13.73 -8.59 13.87
CA ASP A 250 13.21 -7.23 14.02
C ASP A 250 12.76 -6.63 12.69
N ASP A 251 11.72 -5.81 12.72
CA ASP A 251 11.30 -4.98 11.58
C ASP A 251 11.38 -3.49 11.92
N VAL A 252 11.78 -2.65 10.96
CA VAL A 252 11.61 -1.20 11.10
C VAL A 252 10.22 -0.78 10.60
N ILE A 253 9.52 0.05 11.36
CA ILE A 253 8.30 0.72 10.91
C ILE A 253 8.59 2.13 10.43
N GLN A 254 8.53 2.36 9.13
CA GLN A 254 8.68 3.69 8.54
C GLN A 254 7.32 4.35 8.34
N LEU A 255 7.21 5.62 8.73
CA LEU A 255 6.06 6.47 8.47
C LEU A 255 6.47 7.66 7.63
N GLY A 256 5.62 8.04 6.68
CA GLY A 256 5.79 9.27 5.92
C GLY A 256 4.55 9.62 5.13
N ARG A 257 4.72 10.39 4.07
CA ARG A 257 3.60 10.98 3.34
C ARG A 257 3.74 10.76 1.84
N MET A 258 2.62 10.39 1.24
CA MET A 258 2.42 10.49 -0.20
C MET A 258 1.78 11.82 -0.51
N ASP A 259 2.56 12.74 -1.08
CA ASP A 259 2.17 14.11 -1.44
C ASP A 259 2.59 14.45 -2.88
N LEU A 260 2.34 15.69 -3.31
CA LEU A 260 2.70 16.14 -4.67
C LEU A 260 4.20 15.97 -4.99
N PRO A 261 5.15 16.35 -4.10
CA PRO A 261 6.57 16.04 -4.30
C PRO A 261 6.87 14.55 -4.50
N ALA A 262 6.31 13.68 -3.66
CA ALA A 262 6.49 12.23 -3.77
C ALA A 262 5.97 11.69 -5.10
N ILE A 263 4.76 12.09 -5.50
CA ILE A 263 4.15 11.67 -6.76
C ILE A 263 4.91 12.19 -7.98
N ARG A 264 5.37 13.44 -7.94
CA ARG A 264 6.24 13.99 -9.00
C ARG A 264 7.51 13.15 -9.14
N ARG A 265 8.14 12.79 -8.02
CA ARG A 265 9.36 11.97 -8.02
C ARG A 265 9.10 10.59 -8.62
N TYR A 266 8.01 9.93 -8.21
CA TYR A 266 7.56 8.66 -8.76
C TYR A 266 7.37 8.73 -10.30
N LEU A 267 6.58 9.71 -10.78
CA LEU A 267 6.31 9.85 -12.22
C LEU A 267 7.57 10.12 -13.06
N LEU A 268 8.56 10.81 -12.49
CA LEU A 268 9.79 11.17 -13.21
C LEU A 268 10.86 10.07 -13.16
N ARG A 269 10.94 9.30 -12.06
CA ARG A 269 12.06 8.37 -11.82
C ARG A 269 11.68 6.90 -11.98
N GLU A 270 10.46 6.53 -11.59
CA GLU A 270 10.07 5.12 -11.48
C GLU A 270 9.22 4.65 -12.67
N VAL A 271 8.40 5.53 -13.25
CA VAL A 271 7.51 5.16 -14.35
C VAL A 271 8.28 5.12 -15.68
N PRO A 272 8.23 3.99 -16.43
CA PRO A 272 8.80 3.94 -17.78
C PRO A 272 8.17 5.00 -18.68
N LYS A 273 8.99 5.69 -19.49
CA LYS A 273 8.51 6.78 -20.38
C LYS A 273 7.35 6.34 -21.29
N SER A 274 7.36 5.09 -21.75
CA SER A 274 6.28 4.51 -22.57
C SER A 274 4.96 4.32 -21.82
N ALA A 275 5.00 4.19 -20.49
CA ALA A 275 3.82 3.97 -19.66
C ALA A 275 3.22 5.28 -19.09
N VAL A 276 3.97 6.38 -19.05
CA VAL A 276 3.54 7.65 -18.42
C VAL A 276 2.17 8.11 -18.94
N LEU A 277 1.96 8.13 -20.26
CA LEU A 277 0.67 8.57 -20.82
C LEU A 277 -0.48 7.66 -20.36
N SER A 278 -0.28 6.34 -20.36
CA SER A 278 -1.29 5.38 -19.89
C SER A 278 -1.62 5.56 -18.41
N VAL A 279 -0.61 5.85 -17.58
CA VAL A 279 -0.76 6.13 -16.15
C VAL A 279 -1.54 7.42 -15.95
N LEU A 280 -1.20 8.49 -16.68
CA LEU A 280 -1.89 9.77 -16.61
C LEU A 280 -3.35 9.66 -17.08
N LEU A 281 -3.62 8.96 -18.17
CA LEU A 281 -4.99 8.72 -18.65
C LEU A 281 -5.81 7.90 -17.65
N THR A 282 -5.20 6.88 -17.04
CA THR A 282 -5.85 6.08 -15.99
C THR A 282 -6.12 6.93 -14.75
N GLY A 283 -5.16 7.77 -14.35
CA GLY A 283 -5.33 8.75 -13.29
C GLY A 283 -6.46 9.73 -13.60
N ALA A 284 -6.49 10.30 -14.80
CA ALA A 284 -7.55 11.20 -15.25
C ALA A 284 -8.92 10.51 -15.21
N PHE A 285 -9.02 9.24 -15.63
CA PHE A 285 -10.24 8.45 -15.54
C PHE A 285 -10.71 8.24 -14.08
N VAL A 286 -9.78 7.85 -13.19
CA VAL A 286 -10.06 7.68 -11.75
C VAL A 286 -10.45 9.01 -11.09
N GLY A 287 -9.77 10.10 -11.45
CA GLY A 287 -10.04 11.45 -10.97
C GLY A 287 -11.38 11.97 -11.46
N LEU A 288 -11.68 11.84 -12.75
CA LEU A 288 -12.96 12.25 -13.35
C LEU A 288 -14.14 11.56 -12.66
N ARG A 289 -14.00 10.26 -12.35
CA ARG A 289 -15.00 9.48 -11.59
C ARG A 289 -15.33 10.11 -10.23
N ARG A 290 -14.35 10.74 -9.58
CA ARG A 290 -14.49 11.41 -8.28
C ARG A 290 -14.73 12.91 -8.41
N LEU A 291 -14.59 13.54 -9.58
CA LEU A 291 -14.86 14.97 -9.81
C LEU A 291 -16.32 15.23 -10.19
N VAL A 292 -17.01 14.26 -10.78
CA VAL A 292 -18.45 14.39 -11.09
C VAL A 292 -19.25 14.62 -9.80
N LEU A 293 -18.96 13.91 -8.70
CA LEU A 293 -19.70 14.05 -7.45
C LEU A 293 -19.46 15.38 -6.71
N PRO A 294 -18.22 15.88 -6.51
CA PRO A 294 -17.94 17.20 -5.97
C PRO A 294 -18.44 18.32 -6.84
N VAL A 295 -18.38 18.23 -8.19
CA VAL A 295 -18.98 19.26 -9.05
C VAL A 295 -20.50 19.28 -8.89
N LEU A 296 -21.13 18.10 -8.78
CA LEU A 296 -22.56 17.98 -8.47
C LEU A 296 -22.90 18.45 -7.04
N HIS A 297 -22.05 18.16 -6.05
CA HIS A 297 -22.23 18.58 -4.66
C HIS A 297 -21.88 20.06 -4.44
N TRP A 298 -21.00 20.64 -5.24
CA TRP A 298 -20.67 22.06 -5.22
C TRP A 298 -21.76 22.88 -5.91
N ALA A 299 -22.45 22.28 -6.89
CA ALA A 299 -23.71 22.80 -7.43
C ALA A 299 -24.91 22.58 -6.46
N ASP A 300 -24.76 21.73 -5.44
CA ASP A 300 -25.78 21.48 -4.42
C ASP A 300 -25.58 22.41 -3.23
N GLY A 301 -26.25 23.57 -3.26
CA GLY A 301 -26.18 24.59 -2.21
C GLY A 301 -26.76 24.19 -0.84
N THR A 302 -27.20 22.94 -0.67
CA THR A 302 -27.85 22.45 0.56
C THR A 302 -26.90 21.72 1.53
N ARG A 303 -25.62 21.50 1.17
CA ARG A 303 -24.66 20.76 2.01
C ARG A 303 -23.46 21.60 2.47
N ALA A 304 -22.97 21.32 3.68
CA ALA A 304 -21.77 21.95 4.25
C ALA A 304 -20.47 21.36 3.67
N PHE A 305 -19.43 22.20 3.51
CA PHE A 305 -18.11 21.77 3.05
C PHE A 305 -16.98 22.46 3.85
N GLY A 306 -16.47 21.78 4.88
CA GLY A 306 -15.47 22.35 5.80
C GLY A 306 -16.03 23.57 6.53
N VAL A 307 -15.41 24.74 6.33
CA VAL A 307 -15.87 26.02 6.90
C VAL A 307 -17.04 26.65 6.14
N LEU A 308 -17.43 26.12 4.98
CA LEU A 308 -18.52 26.66 4.17
C LEU A 308 -19.86 26.08 4.61
N ARG A 309 -20.80 26.96 4.98
CA ARG A 309 -22.16 26.59 5.41
C ARG A 309 -23.13 26.53 4.22
N PRO A 310 -24.12 25.62 4.24
CA PRO A 310 -25.15 25.55 3.22
C PRO A 310 -26.03 26.81 3.23
N ARG A 311 -26.65 27.12 2.09
CA ARG A 311 -27.56 28.26 1.96
C ARG A 311 -28.83 27.96 2.77
N GLU A 312 -29.10 28.75 3.81
CA GLU A 312 -30.37 28.68 4.52
C GLU A 312 -31.51 28.97 3.54
N GLY A 313 -32.44 28.01 3.42
CA GLY A 313 -33.63 28.17 2.60
C GLY A 313 -34.49 29.30 3.15
N ARG A 314 -34.89 30.23 2.28
CA ARG A 314 -36.09 31.06 2.45
C ARG A 314 -37.24 30.36 1.75
#